data_AF-A0A352MFR8-F1
#
_entry.id   AF-A0A352MFR8-F1
#
_cell.length_a   1.000
_cell.length_b   1.000
_cell.length_c   1.000
_cell.angle_alpha   90.00
_cell.angle_beta   90.00
_cell.angle_gamma   90.00
#
_symmetry.space_group_name_H-M   'P 1'
#
loop_
_entity.id
_entity.type
_entity.pdbx_description
1 polymer ?
#
loop_
_entity_poly.entity_id
_entity_poly.type
_entity_poly.pdbx_seq_one_letter_code
_entity_poly.pdbx_strand_id
1 'polypeptide(L)' 'MRVHQSFIVNLEKIDTIEKGRIIFGKTYIPVRDKYKEKSQEFLDKNFL' A
#
# COMPACT_ATOMS: atom_id res chain seq x y z
N MET A 1 -2.20 8.00 -0.54
CA MET A 1 -2.54 7.59 0.84
C MET A 1 -1.30 7.60 1.71
N ARG A 2 -1.42 8.06 2.96
CA ARG A 2 -0.34 7.92 3.95
C ARG A 2 -0.33 6.48 4.46
N VAL A 3 0.78 5.78 4.31
CA VAL A 3 0.94 4.35 4.66
C VAL A 3 1.98 4.12 5.75
N HIS A 4 2.75 5.16 6.05
CA HIS A 4 3.64 5.22 7.20
C HIS A 4 3.67 6.65 7.74
N GLN A 5 4.11 6.82 8.99
CA GLN A 5 4.33 8.16 9.56
C GLN A 5 5.33 9.00 8.74
N SER A 6 6.22 8.35 7.99
CA SER A 6 7.23 9.01 7.15
C SER A 6 6.97 8.87 5.65
N PHE A 7 5.96 8.10 5.21
CA PHE A 7 5.78 7.77 3.80
C PHE A 7 4.33 8.00 3.34
N ILE A 8 4.21 8.76 2.25
CA ILE A 8 2.98 8.94 1.48
C ILE A 8 3.20 8.21 0.16
N VAL A 9 2.30 7.30 -0.19
CA VAL A 9 2.33 6.56 -1.45
C VAL A 9 1.18 6.99 -2.34
N ASN A 10 1.42 7.02 -3.64
CA ASN A 10 0.35 7.18 -4.60
C ASN A 10 -0.33 5.81 -4.83
N LEU A 11 -1.64 5.74 -4.60
CA LEU A 11 -2.42 4.51 -4.70
C LEU A 11 -2.60 4.04 -6.15
N GLU A 12 -2.64 4.96 -7.11
CA GLU A 12 -2.78 4.66 -8.55
C GLU A 12 -1.55 3.95 -9.12
N LYS A 13 -0.43 4.03 -8.40
CA LYS A 13 0.86 3.55 -8.86
C LYS A 13 1.31 2.31 -8.10
N ILE A 14 0.49 1.78 -7.19
CA ILE A 14 0.84 0.59 -6.42
C ILE A 14 0.71 -0.63 -7.33
N ASP A 15 1.80 -1.38 -7.46
CA ASP A 15 1.88 -2.56 -8.30
C ASP A 15 1.24 -3.77 -7.60
N THR A 16 1.62 -4.00 -6.35
CA THR A 16 1.08 -5.09 -5.52
C THR A 16 1.24 -4.76 -4.04
N ILE A 17 0.25 -5.13 -3.23
CA ILE A 17 0.37 -5.10 -1.75
C ILE A 17 0.43 -6.54 -1.25
N GLU A 18 1.51 -6.86 -0.54
CA GLU A 18 1.73 -8.19 0.01
C GLU A 18 1.98 -8.13 1.51
N LYS A 19 1.10 -8.74 2.32
CA LYS A 19 1.22 -8.93 3.78
C LYS A 19 1.82 -7.73 4.56
N GLY A 20 1.42 -6.50 4.23
CA GLY A 20 1.88 -5.27 4.88
C GLY A 20 3.12 -4.61 4.29
N ARG A 21 3.47 -4.97 3.05
CA ARG A 21 4.49 -4.29 2.26
C ARG A 21 3.88 -3.88 0.94
N ILE A 22 4.12 -2.64 0.56
CA ILE A 22 3.77 -2.15 -0.77
C ILE A 22 4.98 -2.41 -1.67
N ILE A 23 4.74 -3.15 -2.75
CA ILE A 23 5.70 -3.38 -3.81
C ILE A 23 5.45 -2.31 -4.86
N PHE A 24 6.43 -1.43 -5.03
CA PHE A 24 6.44 -0.41 -6.06
C PHE A 24 7.57 -0.72 -7.03
N GLY A 25 7.28 -1.53 -8.05
CA GLY A 25 8.29 -2.08 -8.96
C GLY A 25 9.38 -2.86 -8.20
N LYS A 26 10.55 -2.23 -7.99
CA LYS A 26 11.69 -2.81 -7.24
C LYS A 26 11.82 -2.31 -5.80
N THR A 27 10.99 -1.34 -5.39
CA THR A 27 11.07 -0.71 -4.06
C THR A 27 10.02 -1.31 -3.14
N TYR A 28 10.45 -1.68 -1.94
CA TYR A 28 9.59 -2.23 -0.90
C TYR A 28 9.37 -1.19 0.19
N ILE A 29 8.11 -0.79 0.37
CA ILE A 29 7.73 0.18 1.40
C ILE A 29 7.01 -0.58 2.52
N PRO A 30 7.58 -0.61 3.73
CA PRO A 30 6.92 -1.23 4.87
C PRO A 30 5.72 -0.39 5.32
N VAL A 31 4.56 -1.04 5.45
CA VAL A 31 3.31 -0.42 5.90
C VAL A 31 3.08 -0.78 7.36
N ARG A 32 2.75 0.21 8.19
CA ARG A 32 2.36 -0.05 9.59
C ARG A 32 1.00 -0.76 9.62
N ASP A 33 0.80 -1.66 10.58
CA ASP A 33 -0.43 -2.44 10.73
C ASP A 33 -1.72 -1.60 10.67
N LYS A 34 -1.71 -0.40 11.25
CA LYS A 34 -2.87 0.52 11.24
C LYS A 34 -3.29 0.98 9.83
N TYR A 35 -2.41 0.90 8.84
CA TYR A 35 -2.67 1.29 7.46
C TYR A 35 -2.80 0.09 6.53
N LYS A 36 -2.59 -1.15 7.00
CA LYS A 36 -2.78 -2.38 6.21
C LYS A 36 -4.21 -2.51 5.72
N GLU A 37 -5.18 -2.35 6.61
CA GLU A 37 -6.60 -2.55 6.31
C GLU A 37 -7.09 -1.58 5.23
N LYS A 38 -6.78 -0.28 5.40
CA LYS A 38 -7.13 0.75 4.40
C LYS A 38 -6.45 0.56 3.04
N SER A 39 -5.23 0.04 3.03
CA SER A 39 -4.51 -0.18 1.77
C SER A 39 -4.98 -1.46 1.06
N GLN A 40 -5.31 -2.51 1.81
CA GLN A 40 -5.95 -3.71 1.29
C GLN A 40 -7.34 -3.41 0.71
N GLU A 41 -8.18 -2.67 1.45
CA GLU A 41 -9.53 -2.29 1.01
C GLU A 41 -9.50 -1.43 -0.26
N PHE A 42 -8.45 -0.62 -0.45
CA PHE A 42 -8.28 0.16 -1.67
C PHE A 42 -7.90 -0.71 -2.88
N LEU A 43 -7.10 -1.77 -2.72
CA LEU A 43 -6.83 -2.70 -3.82
C LEU A 43 -8.08 -3.50 -4.19
N ASP A 44 -8.78 -4.02 -3.19
CA ASP A 44 -9.99 -4.81 -3.38
C ASP A 44 -11.06 -4.04 -4.18
N LYS A 45 -11.18 -2.72 -3.93
CA LYS A 45 -12.11 -1.85 -4.63
C LYS A 45 -11.73 -1.49 -6.06
N ASN A 46 -10.44 -1.44 -6.39
CA ASN A 46 -9.96 -0.87 -7.66
C ASN A 46 -9.49 -1.92 -8.66
N PHE A 47 -9.25 -3.16 -8.23
CA PHE A 47 -8.79 -4.27 -9.07
C PHE A 47 -9.87 -5.34 -9.31
N LEU A 48 -11.17 -5.02 -9.15
CA LEU A 48 -12.29 -5.90 -9.53
C LEU A 48 -12.68 -5.74 -11.00
#